data_AF-A0A969UCM2-F1
#
_entry.id   AF-A0A969UCM2-F1
#
_cell.length_a   1.000
_cell.length_b   1.000
_cell.length_c   1.000
_cell.angle_alpha   90.00
_cell.angle_beta   90.00
_cell.angle_gamma   90.00
#
_symmetry.space_group_name_H-M   'P 1'
#
loop_
_entity.id
_entity.type
_entity.pdbx_description
1 polymer ?
#
loop_
_entity_poly.entity_id
_entity_poly.type
_entity_poly.pdbx_seq_one_letter_code
_entity_poly.pdbx_strand_id
1 'polypeptide(L)'
;MLLKDLDPAIVDYSDNFDGSCQEPSVLPARVPQLLVNGSQGIAVGIATKVPPHNLKEVVAGLQAFITEPSISDADLAEDRSRP
;
A
#
# COMPACT_ATOMS: atom_id res chain seq x y z
N MET A 1 -11.93 0.14 -6.53
CA MET A 1 -11.15 0.63 -5.37
C MET A 1 -9.80 1.19 -5.78
N LEU A 2 -9.07 0.56 -6.70
CA LEU A 2 -7.81 1.07 -7.25
C LEU A 2 -7.94 2.10 -8.37
N LEU A 3 -8.92 1.91 -9.26
CA LEU A 3 -9.13 2.74 -10.44
C LEU A 3 -10.14 3.87 -10.21
N LYS A 4 -10.77 3.85 -9.03
CA LYS A 4 -11.76 4.88 -8.71
C LYS A 4 -10.95 6.10 -8.26
N ASP A 5 -11.23 7.24 -8.89
CA ASP A 5 -10.46 8.50 -8.79
C ASP A 5 -9.13 8.47 -9.57
N LEU A 6 -9.04 7.63 -10.61
CA LEU A 6 -7.94 7.68 -11.57
C LEU A 6 -8.18 8.87 -12.53
N ASP A 7 -7.47 9.97 -12.26
CA ASP A 7 -7.56 11.22 -13.00
C ASP A 7 -6.14 11.85 -13.08
N PRO A 8 -5.74 12.45 -14.21
CA PRO A 8 -4.47 13.18 -14.34
C PRO A 8 -4.26 14.32 -13.34
N ALA A 9 -5.33 14.83 -12.71
CA ALA A 9 -5.23 15.82 -11.64
C ALA A 9 -4.86 15.22 -10.27
N ILE A 10 -4.91 13.89 -10.12
CA ILE A 10 -4.71 13.17 -8.85
C ILE A 10 -3.41 12.37 -8.86
N VAL A 11 -3.04 11.78 -10.00
CA VAL A 11 -1.80 11.01 -10.15
C VAL A 11 -1.03 11.47 -11.38
N ASP A 12 0.30 11.42 -11.30
CA ASP A 12 1.15 11.76 -12.43
C ASP A 12 1.09 10.66 -13.49
N TYR A 13 1.07 11.09 -14.76
CA TYR A 13 1.13 10.21 -15.92
C TYR A 13 2.50 10.32 -16.60
N SER A 14 3.00 9.20 -17.08
CA SER A 14 4.20 9.11 -17.88
C SER A 14 3.91 8.44 -19.21
N ASP A 15 4.74 8.71 -20.20
CA ASP A 15 4.66 8.00 -21.48
C ASP A 15 4.94 6.50 -21.26
N ASN A 16 4.21 5.66 -21.99
CA ASN A 16 4.42 4.23 -22.00
C ASN A 16 5.73 3.87 -22.75
N PHE A 17 6.05 2.57 -22.82
CA PHE A 17 7.34 2.09 -23.33
C PHE A 17 7.72 2.56 -24.75
N ASP A 18 6.75 2.89 -25.61
CA ASP A 18 6.95 3.36 -26.99
C ASP A 18 6.48 4.80 -27.24
N GLY A 19 6.01 5.50 -26.21
CA GLY A 19 5.51 6.88 -26.28
C GLY A 19 4.18 7.06 -27.02
N SER A 20 3.47 5.97 -27.34
CA SER A 20 2.17 6.05 -28.03
C SER A 20 1.00 6.38 -27.12
N CYS A 21 1.09 6.05 -25.84
CA CYS A 21 0.06 6.25 -24.82
C CYS A 21 0.67 6.78 -23.53
N GLN A 22 -0.17 7.34 -22.66
CA GLN A 22 0.25 7.69 -21.30
C GLN A 22 -0.34 6.69 -20.30
N GLU A 23 0.45 6.33 -19.30
CA GLU A 23 0.05 5.46 -18.20
C GLU A 23 0.30 6.15 -16.84
N PRO A 24 -0.56 5.89 -15.84
CA PRO A 24 -0.37 6.46 -14.52
C PRO A 24 0.85 5.83 -13.84
N SER A 25 1.69 6.66 -13.24
CA SER A 25 2.88 6.23 -12.50
C SER A 25 2.54 5.41 -11.24
N VAL A 26 1.41 5.73 -10.61
CA VAL A 26 0.87 5.03 -9.44
C VAL A 26 -0.65 4.92 -9.54
N LEU A 27 -1.23 3.93 -8.86
CA LEU A 27 -2.68 3.83 -8.72
C LEU A 27 -3.15 4.54 -7.44
N PRO A 28 -4.27 5.28 -7.47
CA PRO A 28 -4.85 5.95 -6.30
C PRO A 28 -5.53 4.93 -5.36
N ALA A 29 -4.71 4.11 -4.71
CA ALA A 29 -5.16 3.06 -3.81
C ALA A 29 -5.76 3.67 -2.53
N ARG A 30 -7.04 3.39 -2.27
CA ARG A 30 -7.73 3.79 -1.01
C ARG A 30 -7.45 2.88 0.18
N VAL A 31 -6.82 1.74 -0.05
CA VAL A 31 -6.47 0.77 1.00
C VAL A 31 -5.01 0.36 0.80
N PRO A 32 -4.28 0.03 1.89
CA PRO A 32 -2.87 -0.35 1.83
C PRO A 32 -2.71 -1.75 1.25
N GLN A 33 -2.82 -1.86 -0.07
CA GLN A 33 -2.87 -3.14 -0.78
C GLN A 33 -1.63 -4.00 -0.63
N LEU A 34 -0.45 -3.38 -0.55
CA LEU A 34 0.80 -4.13 -0.37
C LEU A 34 0.77 -4.97 0.91
N LEU A 35 0.23 -4.42 2.00
CA LEU A 35 0.12 -5.13 3.27
C LEU A 35 -0.99 -6.17 3.24
N VAL A 36 -2.15 -5.81 2.67
CA VAL A 36 -3.33 -6.69 2.63
C VAL A 36 -3.09 -7.92 1.75
N ASN A 37 -2.52 -7.74 0.57
CA ASN A 37 -2.33 -8.83 -0.40
C ASN A 37 -0.93 -9.45 -0.33
N GLY A 38 0.06 -8.73 0.21
CA GLY A 38 1.44 -9.13 0.14
C GLY A 38 2.06 -8.92 -1.25
N SER A 39 3.32 -9.33 -1.37
CA SER A 39 4.06 -9.33 -2.64
C SER A 39 5.18 -10.36 -2.58
N GLN A 40 5.49 -10.98 -3.71
CA GLN A 40 6.63 -11.88 -3.86
C GLN A 40 7.35 -11.55 -5.15
N GLY A 41 8.66 -11.33 -5.07
CA GLY A 41 9.47 -10.96 -6.22
C GLY A 41 10.92 -11.36 -6.04
N ILE A 42 11.56 -11.75 -7.14
CA ILE A 42 12.99 -12.05 -7.20
C ILE A 42 13.57 -11.19 -8.31
N ALA A 43 14.55 -10.37 -7.96
CA ALA A 43 15.33 -9.57 -8.91
C ALA A 43 16.80 -9.97 -8.83
N VAL A 44 17.66 -9.31 -9.61
CA VAL A 44 19.09 -9.63 -9.65
C VAL A 44 19.72 -9.27 -8.30
N GLY A 45 20.07 -10.30 -7.52
CA GLY A 45 20.74 -10.16 -6.22
C GLY A 45 19.83 -9.89 -5.02
N ILE A 46 18.50 -9.77 -5.20
CA ILE A 46 17.55 -9.54 -4.11
C ILE A 46 16.28 -10.38 -4.26
N ALA A 47 15.71 -10.77 -3.13
CA ALA A 47 14.41 -11.40 -3.05
C ALA A 47 13.55 -10.64 -2.04
N THR A 48 12.27 -10.43 -2.38
CA THR A 48 11.28 -9.77 -1.53
C THR A 48 10.11 -10.70 -1.30
N LYS A 49 9.71 -10.83 -0.04
CA LYS A 49 8.52 -11.56 0.37
C LYS A 49 7.80 -10.77 1.46
N VAL A 50 6.64 -10.23 1.11
CA VAL A 50 5.71 -9.57 2.03
C VAL A 50 4.49 -10.48 2.16
N PRO A 51 4.17 -11.01 3.35
CA PRO A 51 2.98 -11.82 3.55
C PRO A 51 1.71 -10.96 3.50
N PRO A 52 0.55 -11.55 3.18
CA PRO A 52 -0.73 -10.87 3.31
C PRO A 52 -1.10 -10.68 4.80
N HIS A 53 -1.76 -9.55 5.10
CA HIS A 53 -2.23 -9.19 6.43
C HIS A 53 -3.75 -8.98 6.42
N ASN A 54 -4.37 -9.08 7.60
CA ASN A 54 -5.80 -8.83 7.73
C ASN A 54 -6.11 -7.34 7.54
N LEU A 55 -7.09 -7.01 6.69
CA LEU A 55 -7.48 -5.62 6.44
C LEU A 55 -7.92 -4.89 7.71
N LYS A 56 -8.62 -5.56 8.65
CA LYS A 56 -9.10 -4.93 9.89
C LYS A 56 -7.94 -4.51 10.79
N GLU A 57 -6.95 -5.39 10.95
CA GLU A 57 -5.75 -5.13 11.75
C GLU A 57 -4.94 -3.97 11.15
N VAL A 58 -4.74 -3.99 9.82
CA VAL A 58 -4.00 -2.92 9.13
C VAL A 58 -4.70 -1.56 9.28
N VAL A 59 -6.03 -1.52 9.18
CA VAL A 59 -6.80 -0.27 9.38
C VAL A 59 -6.72 0.21 10.83
N ALA A 60 -6.79 -0.69 11.82
CA ALA A 60 -6.66 -0.34 13.23
C ALA A 60 -5.26 0.21 13.56
N GLY A 61 -4.21 -0.42 13.05
CA GLY A 61 -2.84 0.07 13.17
C GLY A 61 -2.65 1.44 12.52
N LEU A 62 -3.23 1.65 11.34
CA LEU A 62 -3.20 2.96 10.67
C LEU A 62 -3.92 4.04 11.49
N GLN A 63 -5.08 3.73 12.07
CA GLN A 63 -5.81 4.66 12.95
C GLN A 63 -5.01 5.02 14.20
N ALA A 64 -4.34 4.03 14.81
CA ALA A 64 -3.46 4.27 15.94
C ALA A 64 -2.27 5.17 15.55
N PHE A 65 -1.63 4.89 14.42
CA PHE A 65 -0.49 5.67 13.90
C PHE A 65 -0.87 7.11 13.53
N ILE A 66 -2.06 7.33 12.96
CA ILE A 66 -2.58 8.68 12.66
C ILE A 66 -2.79 9.48 13.96
N THR A 67 -3.22 8.79 15.04
CA THR A 67 -3.51 9.43 16.33
C THR A 67 -2.23 9.74 17.12
N GLU A 68 -1.28 8.80 17.12
CA GLU A 68 0.01 8.93 17.80
C GLU A 68 1.14 8.52 16.84
N PRO A 69 1.74 9.49 16.11
CA PRO A 69 2.81 9.20 15.16
C PRO A 69 4.09 8.65 15.80
N SER A 70 4.27 8.80 17.12
CA SER A 70 5.41 8.26 17.86
C SER A 70 5.16 6.89 18.50
N ILE A 71 4.04 6.24 18.17
CA ILE A 71 3.71 4.89 18.62
C ILE A 71 4.84 3.91 18.26
N SER A 72 5.17 3.02 19.19
CA SER A 72 6.26 2.06 18.97
C SER A 72 5.82 0.94 18.03
N ASP A 73 6.79 0.32 17.36
CA ASP A 73 6.54 -0.85 16.49
C ASP A 73 5.89 -2.01 17.26
N ALA A 74 6.24 -2.17 18.55
CA ALA A 74 5.66 -3.20 19.41
C ALA A 74 4.16 -2.95 19.65
N ASP A 75 3.79 -1.69 19.91
CA ASP A 75 2.40 -1.28 20.15
C ASP A 75 1.54 -1.30 18.88
N LEU A 76 2.18 -1.16 17.71
CA LEU A 76 1.55 -1.30 16.38
C LEU A 76 1.35 -2.76 15.97
N ALA A 77 2.29 -3.64 16.33
CA ALA A 77 2.21 -5.06 16.06
C ALA A 77 1.25 -5.80 17.02
N GLU A 78 0.87 -5.16 18.13
CA GLU A 78 -0.11 -5.69 19.06
C GLU A 78 -1.49 -5.78 18.38
N ASP A 79 -2.08 -6.99 18.40
CA ASP A 79 -3.41 -7.24 17.82
C ASP A 79 -4.50 -6.56 18.66
N ARG A 80 -4.74 -5.27 18.38
CA ARG A 80 -5.82 -4.48 18.98
C ARG A 80 -7.20 -4.83 18.42
N SER A 81 -7.30 -5.82 17.53
CA SER A 81 -8.56 -6.22 16.89
C SER A 81 -9.30 -7.34 17.63
N ARG A 82 -8.68 -7.91 18.68
CA ARG A 82 -9.30 -8.86 19.62
C ARG A 82 -9.67 -8.17 20.93
N PRO A 83 -10.80 -8.53 21.58
CA PRO A 83 -10.96 -8.30 23.01
C PRO A 83 -9.98 -9.15 23.84
#